data_AF-A0A520AI82-F1
#
_entry.id   AF-A0A520AI82-F1
#
_cell.length_a   1.000
_cell.length_b   1.000
_cell.length_c   1.000
_cell.angle_alpha   90.00
_cell.angle_beta   90.00
_cell.angle_gamma   90.00
#
_symmetry.space_group_name_H-M   'P 1'
#
loop_
_entity.id
_entity.type
_entity.pdbx_description
1 polymer ?
#
loop_
_entity_poly.entity_id
_entity_poly.type
_entity_poly.pdbx_seq_one_letter_code
_entity_poly.pdbx_strand_id
1 'polypeptide(L)'
;VILTESTAKTLFGTTDVLNKSVRYQDQENLTITGVIKDLPENSSNRFDFLMPWSFYEIVDGSAKDLNWNNYSFVTMVSLNSDANIDLVNRKIEALVKANTPQNSQSQPHFLYQANKLHLFGKFENGKPAGGDIEQIYLFVGLAFGILLIACINFMNMATAKSEKRAKEVGIKKTIGANRISLILQFLTESMVLTLVAVILAIALLELSLPAFNALLNINLGISYFNAASWVGILGIVLATGLIAGSYPAFYLSAFNPIQTLKRKITSKGFLNISLRQVLVIGQFCFAIILIISTLVIYRQIQYIKNKPVGFDVNTLVEIPQDGELKNKFDLFKTQILKSGAVTSMYQSSVSLSHRGRNFMDIKWDGMTKPENTVMFNQVATSYDFIKTNGIKLLQGRDFSKSFASDTSAVIVSASAVKVFGYKNPIGKKVTLFGTNAHIVGVF
;
A
#
# COMPACT_ATOMS: atom_id res chain seq x y z
N VAL A 1 18.02 6.41 -27.47
CA VAL A 1 17.04 6.38 -26.35
C VAL A 1 15.64 6.57 -26.87
N ILE A 2 14.65 6.06 -26.15
CA ILE A 2 13.23 6.27 -26.44
C ILE A 2 12.66 7.15 -25.34
N LEU A 3 11.97 8.24 -25.70
CA LEU A 3 11.35 9.16 -24.74
C LEU A 3 9.84 8.93 -24.66
N THR A 4 9.24 9.20 -23.52
CA THR A 4 7.78 9.41 -23.46
C THR A 4 7.40 10.75 -24.10
N GLU A 5 6.15 10.87 -24.54
CA GLU A 5 5.59 12.08 -25.15
C GLU A 5 5.75 13.30 -24.23
N SER A 6 5.45 13.15 -22.94
CA SER A 6 5.61 14.21 -21.94
C SER A 6 7.08 14.63 -21.79
N THR A 7 8.01 13.67 -21.77
CA THR A 7 9.45 13.96 -21.66
C THR A 7 9.99 14.68 -22.90
N ALA A 8 9.58 14.25 -24.10
CA ALA A 8 9.96 14.91 -25.34
C ALA A 8 9.47 16.37 -25.38
N LYS A 9 8.20 16.62 -25.01
CA LYS A 9 7.66 17.97 -24.91
C LYS A 9 8.35 18.81 -23.85
N THR A 10 8.67 18.24 -22.69
CA THR A 10 9.37 18.96 -21.62
C THR A 10 10.78 19.40 -22.05
N LEU A 11 11.51 18.53 -22.75
CA LEU A 11 12.89 18.82 -23.15
C LEU A 11 13.00 19.67 -24.42
N PHE A 12 12.10 19.50 -25.39
CA PHE A 12 12.23 20.09 -26.73
C PHE A 12 11.02 20.94 -27.16
N GLY A 13 9.96 21.02 -26.35
CA GLY A 13 8.71 21.71 -26.69
C GLY A 13 7.85 20.97 -27.72
N THR A 14 8.29 19.82 -28.25
CA THR A 14 7.61 19.07 -29.31
C THR A 14 7.92 17.57 -29.22
N THR A 15 7.09 16.75 -29.87
CA THR A 15 7.32 15.31 -30.06
C THR A 15 8.11 14.99 -31.33
N ASP A 16 8.27 15.96 -32.23
CA ASP A 16 9.10 15.82 -33.44
C ASP A 16 10.59 16.00 -33.10
N VAL A 17 11.14 14.97 -32.45
CA VAL A 17 12.49 14.96 -31.90
C VAL A 17 13.31 13.75 -32.34
N LEU A 18 12.82 12.99 -33.34
CA LEU A 18 13.57 11.88 -33.91
C LEU A 18 14.93 12.34 -34.44
N ASN A 19 15.97 11.56 -34.17
CA ASN A 19 17.37 11.82 -34.51
C ASN A 19 17.99 13.06 -33.85
N LYS A 20 17.28 13.78 -32.97
CA LYS A 20 17.89 14.82 -32.14
C LYS A 20 18.74 14.19 -31.03
N SER A 21 19.72 14.95 -30.55
CA SER A 21 20.57 14.54 -29.43
C SER A 21 20.00 15.03 -28.09
N VAL A 22 20.10 14.18 -27.08
CA VAL A 22 19.84 14.48 -25.67
C VAL A 22 21.04 14.04 -24.85
N ARG A 23 21.43 14.83 -23.85
CA ARG A 23 22.61 14.53 -23.03
C ARG A 23 22.21 13.86 -21.72
N TYR A 24 22.85 12.74 -21.38
CA TYR A 24 22.63 12.02 -20.14
C TYR A 24 23.69 12.43 -19.11
N GLN A 25 23.24 12.94 -17.95
CA GLN A 25 24.07 13.42 -16.84
C GLN A 25 25.22 14.37 -17.25
N ASP A 26 25.01 15.17 -18.30
CA ASP A 26 26.01 16.04 -18.90
C ASP A 26 27.29 15.37 -19.42
N GLN A 27 27.29 14.04 -19.56
CA GLN A 27 28.45 13.26 -19.98
C GLN A 27 28.27 12.65 -21.38
N GLU A 28 27.15 11.95 -21.59
CA GLU A 28 26.97 11.11 -22.78
C GLU A 28 25.91 11.70 -23.72
N ASN A 29 26.24 11.86 -24.99
CA ASN A 29 25.29 12.30 -26.01
C ASN A 29 24.53 11.10 -26.58
N LEU A 30 23.21 11.10 -26.40
CA LEU A 30 22.32 10.04 -26.84
C LEU A 30 21.46 10.53 -27.99
N THR A 31 21.29 9.70 -29.02
CA THR A 31 20.36 9.98 -30.11
C THR A 31 18.97 9.48 -29.75
N ILE A 32 17.95 10.30 -29.98
CA ILE A 32 16.54 9.92 -29.79
C ILE A 32 16.08 9.09 -30.99
N THR A 33 15.71 7.84 -30.73
CA THR A 33 15.32 6.86 -31.77
C THR A 33 13.82 6.58 -31.79
N GLY A 34 13.08 7.11 -30.83
CA GLY A 34 11.65 6.91 -30.73
C GLY A 34 11.00 7.83 -29.70
N VAL A 35 9.73 8.15 -29.94
CA VAL A 35 8.84 8.77 -28.96
C VAL A 35 7.62 7.89 -28.83
N ILE A 36 7.28 7.51 -27.60
CA ILE A 36 6.11 6.68 -27.28
C ILE A 36 5.09 7.47 -26.49
N LYS A 37 3.83 7.06 -26.55
CA LYS A 37 2.78 7.64 -25.72
C LYS A 37 3.10 7.47 -24.24
N ASP A 38 2.64 8.41 -23.42
CA ASP A 38 2.76 8.31 -21.97
C ASP A 38 2.04 7.05 -21.46
N LEU A 39 2.65 6.41 -20.45
CA LEU A 39 2.04 5.25 -19.82
C LEU A 39 0.78 5.67 -19.04
N PRO A 40 -0.27 4.84 -19.01
CA PRO A 40 -1.46 5.11 -18.21
C PRO A 40 -1.13 5.41 -16.75
N GLU A 41 -1.91 6.28 -16.10
CA GLU A 41 -1.69 6.66 -14.70
C GLU A 41 -1.73 5.47 -13.74
N ASN A 42 -2.52 4.44 -14.07
CA ASN A 42 -2.64 3.19 -13.30
C ASN A 42 -1.58 2.13 -13.65
N SER A 43 -0.50 2.49 -14.35
CA SER A 43 0.63 1.59 -14.61
C SER A 43 1.53 1.47 -13.37
N SER A 44 1.87 0.24 -12.97
CA SER A 44 2.81 -0.01 -11.87
C SER A 44 4.26 0.30 -12.22
N ASN A 45 4.61 0.36 -13.52
CA ASN A 45 5.97 0.65 -13.99
C ASN A 45 5.92 1.86 -14.91
N ARG A 46 5.99 3.06 -14.34
CA ARG A 46 6.09 4.32 -15.09
C ARG A 46 7.56 4.72 -15.23
N PHE A 47 7.90 5.28 -16.38
CA PHE A 47 9.24 5.75 -16.70
C PHE A 47 9.16 6.90 -17.70
N ASP A 48 10.18 7.76 -17.69
CA ASP A 48 10.25 8.93 -18.57
C ASP A 48 10.97 8.64 -19.89
N PHE A 49 11.89 7.66 -19.87
CA PHE A 49 12.62 7.22 -21.04
C PHE A 49 13.13 5.79 -20.89
N LEU A 50 13.50 5.17 -22.01
CA LEU A 50 14.17 3.88 -22.08
C LEU A 50 15.54 4.04 -22.72
N MET A 51 16.52 3.34 -22.15
CA MET A 51 17.86 3.19 -22.68
C MET A 51 18.16 1.73 -22.98
N PRO A 52 18.99 1.42 -23.98
CA PRO A 52 19.44 0.05 -24.21
C PRO A 52 20.34 -0.42 -23.06
N TRP A 53 20.31 -1.72 -22.78
CA TRP A 53 21.17 -2.33 -21.76
C TRP A 53 22.66 -2.06 -22.00
N SER A 54 23.10 -2.09 -23.26
CA SER A 54 24.49 -1.78 -23.65
C SER A 54 24.93 -0.37 -23.26
N PHE A 55 24.02 0.60 -23.20
CA PHE A 55 24.34 1.94 -22.67
C PHE A 55 24.37 1.92 -21.14
N TYR A 56 23.45 1.19 -20.50
CA TYR A 56 23.44 1.04 -19.04
C TYR A 56 24.75 0.42 -18.53
N GLU A 57 25.35 -0.52 -19.24
CA GLU A 57 26.69 -1.08 -18.92
C GLU A 57 27.81 -0.04 -18.92
N ILE A 58 27.68 1.04 -19.68
CA ILE A 58 28.64 2.16 -19.68
C ILE A 58 28.41 3.04 -18.45
N VAL A 59 27.14 3.32 -18.14
CA VAL A 59 26.72 4.14 -17.00
C VAL A 59 27.03 3.48 -15.66
N ASP A 60 26.76 2.18 -15.56
CA ASP A 60 26.97 1.36 -14.37
C ASP A 60 27.78 0.12 -14.73
N GLY A 61 29.09 0.18 -14.44
CA GLY A 61 30.01 -0.91 -14.72
C GLY A 61 29.64 -2.23 -14.03
N SER A 62 28.85 -2.21 -12.95
CA SER A 62 28.39 -3.44 -12.28
C SER A 62 27.41 -4.26 -13.12
N ALA A 63 26.79 -3.63 -14.13
CA ALA A 63 25.91 -4.30 -15.07
C ALA A 63 26.64 -5.18 -16.09
N LYS A 64 27.97 -5.02 -16.25
CA LYS A 64 28.78 -5.86 -17.15
C LYS A 64 29.01 -7.27 -16.59
N ASP A 65 29.09 -7.39 -15.28
CA ASP A 65 29.43 -8.65 -14.59
C ASP A 65 28.15 -9.40 -14.14
N LEU A 66 27.27 -9.65 -15.11
CA LEU A 66 26.05 -10.43 -14.87
C LEU A 66 26.39 -11.84 -14.39
N ASN A 67 25.81 -12.22 -13.26
CA ASN A 67 25.97 -13.55 -12.69
C ASN A 67 24.66 -14.00 -12.04
N TRP A 68 24.52 -15.32 -11.87
CA TRP A 68 23.31 -15.96 -11.32
C TRP A 68 23.07 -15.68 -9.83
N ASN A 69 23.98 -14.98 -9.16
CA ASN A 69 23.86 -14.55 -7.77
C ASN A 69 23.53 -13.04 -7.65
N ASN A 70 23.34 -12.34 -8.77
CA ASN A 70 23.00 -10.92 -8.77
C ASN A 70 21.49 -10.72 -8.90
N TYR A 71 20.88 -10.15 -7.86
CA TYR A 71 19.44 -9.91 -7.73
C TYR A 71 19.05 -8.45 -7.96
N SER A 72 19.96 -7.64 -8.52
CA SER A 72 19.78 -6.18 -8.60
C SER A 72 18.82 -5.73 -9.71
N PHE A 73 18.45 -6.63 -10.62
CA PHE A 73 17.67 -6.31 -11.82
C PHE A 73 16.35 -7.08 -11.87
N VAL A 74 15.28 -6.37 -12.24
CA VAL A 74 13.97 -6.97 -12.47
C VAL A 74 13.93 -7.55 -13.88
N THR A 75 13.75 -8.87 -13.98
CA THR A 75 13.61 -9.57 -15.26
C THR A 75 12.14 -9.81 -15.58
N MET A 76 11.67 -9.28 -16.71
CA MET A 76 10.31 -9.51 -17.21
C MET A 76 10.34 -10.50 -18.36
N VAL A 77 9.43 -11.47 -18.34
CA VAL A 77 9.32 -12.51 -19.37
C VAL A 77 7.88 -12.58 -19.87
N SER A 78 7.71 -12.60 -21.19
CA SER A 78 6.43 -12.92 -21.82
C SER A 78 6.36 -14.43 -22.06
N LEU A 79 5.26 -15.04 -21.62
CA LEU A 79 4.97 -16.45 -21.87
C LEU A 79 3.93 -16.57 -22.99
N ASN A 80 4.01 -17.65 -23.77
CA ASN A 80 2.95 -18.00 -24.71
C ASN A 80 1.62 -18.21 -23.96
N SER A 81 0.50 -17.95 -24.63
CA SER A 81 -0.84 -18.00 -24.02
C SER A 81 -1.23 -19.37 -23.45
N ASP A 82 -0.62 -20.44 -23.94
CA ASP A 82 -0.82 -21.84 -23.54
C ASP A 82 0.23 -22.36 -22.55
N ALA A 83 1.20 -21.53 -22.16
CA ALA A 83 2.29 -21.94 -21.28
C ALA A 83 1.81 -22.21 -19.84
N ASN A 84 2.20 -23.36 -19.29
CA ASN A 84 1.99 -23.67 -17.87
C ASN A 84 3.10 -23.03 -17.02
N ILE A 85 2.73 -22.01 -16.22
CA ILE A 85 3.68 -21.27 -15.38
C ILE A 85 4.42 -22.15 -14.35
N ASP A 86 3.76 -23.16 -13.78
CA ASP A 86 4.38 -24.05 -12.79
C ASP A 86 5.43 -24.95 -13.44
N LEU A 87 5.21 -25.37 -14.69
CA LEU A 87 6.22 -26.09 -15.47
C LEU A 87 7.39 -25.20 -15.83
N VAL A 88 7.14 -23.96 -16.25
CA VAL A 88 8.20 -22.98 -16.55
C VAL A 88 9.03 -22.69 -15.30
N ASN A 89 8.38 -22.47 -14.15
CA ASN A 89 9.07 -22.23 -12.87
C ASN A 89 9.95 -23.40 -12.44
N ARG A 90 9.51 -24.65 -12.62
CA ARG A 90 10.36 -25.84 -12.38
C ARG A 90 11.61 -25.86 -13.26
N LYS A 91 11.49 -25.46 -14.53
CA LYS A 91 12.64 -25.36 -15.45
C LYS A 91 13.60 -24.24 -15.05
N ILE A 92 13.07 -23.09 -14.64
CA ILE A 92 13.87 -21.95 -14.16
C ILE A 92 14.61 -22.33 -12.89
N GLU A 93 13.95 -22.99 -11.94
CA GLU A 93 14.59 -23.44 -10.70
C GLU A 93 15.76 -24.39 -11.00
N ALA A 94 15.57 -25.34 -11.93
CA ALA A 94 16.64 -26.24 -12.36
C ALA A 94 17.79 -25.49 -13.05
N LEU A 95 17.49 -24.50 -13.90
CA LEU A 95 18.47 -23.66 -14.58
C LEU A 95 19.30 -22.84 -13.59
N VAL A 96 18.65 -22.17 -12.63
CA VAL A 96 19.33 -21.37 -11.61
C VAL A 96 20.22 -22.27 -10.75
N LYS A 97 19.70 -23.41 -10.27
CA LYS A 97 20.50 -24.39 -9.50
C LYS A 97 21.73 -24.88 -10.24
N ALA A 98 21.65 -25.06 -11.56
CA ALA A 98 22.77 -25.52 -12.38
C ALA A 98 23.86 -24.45 -12.57
N ASN A 99 23.52 -23.17 -12.43
CA ASN A 99 24.44 -22.06 -12.70
C ASN A 99 24.84 -21.25 -11.45
N THR A 100 24.23 -21.53 -10.30
CA THR A 100 24.58 -20.93 -9.00
C THR A 100 25.66 -21.78 -8.31
N PRO A 101 26.76 -21.19 -7.80
CA PRO A 101 27.80 -21.93 -7.06
C PRO A 101 27.22 -22.70 -5.86
N GLN A 102 27.65 -23.95 -5.63
CA GLN A 102 27.11 -24.87 -4.60
C GLN A 102 27.05 -24.30 -3.17
N ASN A 103 27.86 -23.30 -2.84
CA ASN A 103 27.90 -22.68 -1.51
C ASN A 103 26.96 -21.47 -1.35
N SER A 104 26.18 -21.13 -2.38
CA SER A 104 25.20 -20.03 -2.30
C SER A 104 23.84 -20.62 -1.96
N GLN A 105 23.24 -20.21 -0.84
CA GLN A 105 21.85 -20.56 -0.54
C GLN A 105 20.95 -19.93 -1.61
N SER A 106 20.61 -20.71 -2.65
CA SER A 106 19.71 -20.25 -3.71
C SER A 106 18.32 -20.11 -3.11
N GLN A 107 17.89 -18.86 -2.90
CA GLN A 107 16.47 -18.58 -2.73
C GLN A 107 15.73 -19.12 -3.97
N PRO A 108 14.50 -19.63 -3.82
CA PRO A 108 13.73 -20.10 -4.96
C PRO A 108 13.46 -18.93 -5.91
N HIS A 109 13.94 -19.03 -7.14
CA HIS A 109 13.64 -18.09 -8.21
C HIS A 109 12.47 -18.61 -9.02
N PHE A 110 11.46 -17.77 -9.23
CA PHE A 110 10.30 -18.14 -10.02
C PHE A 110 9.72 -16.91 -10.70
N LEU A 111 9.06 -17.13 -11.83
CA LEU A 111 8.22 -16.13 -12.46
C LEU A 111 6.93 -16.01 -11.67
N TYR A 112 6.58 -14.76 -11.39
CA TYR A 112 5.30 -14.40 -10.81
C TYR A 112 4.50 -13.56 -11.81
N GLN A 113 3.19 -13.79 -11.86
CA GLN A 113 2.34 -13.11 -12.84
C GLN A 113 2.29 -11.61 -12.55
N ALA A 114 2.62 -10.79 -13.56
CA ALA A 114 2.70 -9.34 -13.40
C ALA A 114 1.37 -8.71 -12.98
N ASN A 115 0.23 -9.24 -13.47
CA ASN A 115 -1.11 -8.78 -13.09
C ASN A 115 -1.47 -9.03 -11.62
N LYS A 116 -0.76 -9.93 -10.93
CA LYS A 116 -0.97 -10.22 -9.50
C LYS A 116 -0.06 -9.40 -8.60
N LEU A 117 1.04 -8.85 -9.11
CA LEU A 117 2.03 -8.12 -8.30
C LEU A 117 1.41 -6.96 -7.52
N HIS A 118 0.44 -6.26 -8.10
CA HIS A 118 -0.20 -5.12 -7.42
C HIS A 118 -0.96 -5.54 -6.16
N LEU A 119 -1.79 -6.59 -6.23
CA LEU A 119 -2.65 -6.99 -5.10
C LEU A 119 -2.03 -8.08 -4.21
N PHE A 120 -1.13 -8.89 -4.77
CA PHE A 120 -0.57 -10.08 -4.16
C PHE A 120 0.98 -10.07 -4.18
N GLY A 121 1.58 -8.88 -4.22
CA GLY A 121 3.04 -8.68 -4.32
C GLY A 121 3.80 -8.80 -3.00
N LYS A 122 3.17 -9.19 -1.89
CA LYS A 122 3.88 -9.43 -0.63
C LYS A 122 4.44 -10.85 -0.64
N PHE A 123 5.74 -10.97 -0.40
CA PHE A 123 6.41 -12.26 -0.31
C PHE A 123 7.06 -12.44 1.07
N GLU A 124 6.87 -13.61 1.68
CA GLU A 124 7.52 -14.01 2.92
C GLU A 124 8.27 -15.31 2.67
N ASN A 125 9.59 -15.33 2.94
CA ASN A 125 10.46 -16.49 2.71
C ASN A 125 10.33 -17.09 1.29
N GLY A 126 10.25 -16.23 0.27
CA GLY A 126 10.13 -16.64 -1.13
C GLY A 126 8.77 -17.19 -1.53
N LYS A 127 7.71 -17.01 -0.72
CA LYS A 127 6.35 -17.43 -1.04
C LYS A 127 5.38 -16.25 -1.04
N PRO A 128 4.41 -16.20 -1.97
CA PRO A 128 3.35 -15.19 -1.93
C PRO A 128 2.60 -15.28 -0.60
N ALA A 129 2.50 -14.16 0.11
CA ALA A 129 1.92 -14.04 1.45
C ALA A 129 0.84 -12.94 1.51
N GLY A 130 0.17 -12.70 0.39
CA GLY A 130 -0.87 -11.67 0.27
C GLY A 130 -0.33 -10.35 -0.26
N GLY A 131 -0.80 -9.23 0.30
CA GLY A 131 -0.46 -7.88 -0.16
C GLY A 131 -1.64 -6.94 0.02
N ASP A 132 -1.76 -5.97 -0.87
CA ASP A 132 -2.80 -4.94 -0.81
C ASP A 132 -4.22 -5.49 -1.01
N ILE A 133 -4.37 -6.76 -1.40
CA ILE A 133 -5.67 -7.46 -1.42
C ILE A 133 -6.38 -7.43 -0.05
N GLU A 134 -5.62 -7.43 1.05
CA GLU A 134 -6.19 -7.38 2.40
C GLU A 134 -6.96 -6.08 2.63
N GLN A 135 -6.47 -4.97 2.05
CA GLN A 135 -7.15 -3.67 2.12
C GLN A 135 -8.49 -3.70 1.38
N ILE A 136 -8.54 -4.37 0.22
CA ILE A 136 -9.79 -4.56 -0.54
C ILE A 136 -10.81 -5.34 0.30
N TYR A 137 -10.40 -6.43 0.94
CA TYR A 137 -11.31 -7.20 1.80
C TYR A 137 -11.83 -6.39 2.99
N LEU A 138 -10.98 -5.56 3.59
CA LEU A 138 -11.40 -4.65 4.66
C LEU A 138 -12.41 -3.61 4.16
N PHE A 139 -12.17 -3.00 2.99
CA PHE A 139 -13.12 -2.03 2.41
C PHE A 139 -14.45 -2.67 2.01
N VAL A 140 -14.43 -3.88 1.45
CA VAL A 140 -15.67 -4.63 1.14
C VAL A 140 -16.43 -4.97 2.42
N GLY A 141 -15.74 -5.42 3.47
CA GLY A 141 -16.36 -5.70 4.77
C GLY A 141 -16.98 -4.45 5.40
N LEU A 142 -16.27 -3.32 5.32
CA LEU A 142 -16.75 -2.01 5.78
C LEU A 142 -18.01 -1.56 5.02
N ALA A 143 -17.96 -1.60 3.68
CA ALA A 143 -19.09 -1.23 2.83
C ALA A 143 -20.32 -2.10 3.10
N PHE A 144 -20.12 -3.42 3.26
CA PHE A 144 -21.18 -4.35 3.62
C PHE A 144 -21.78 -4.03 5.00
N GLY A 145 -20.96 -3.75 6.01
CA GLY A 145 -21.44 -3.38 7.34
C GLY A 145 -22.27 -2.09 7.35
N ILE A 146 -21.82 -1.06 6.63
CA ILE A 146 -22.55 0.21 6.49
C ILE A 146 -23.89 -0.02 5.78
N LEU A 147 -23.90 -0.81 4.70
CA LEU A 147 -25.12 -1.14 3.97
C LEU A 147 -26.12 -1.89 4.86
N LEU A 148 -25.64 -2.86 5.65
CA LEU A 148 -26.47 -3.63 6.57
C LEU A 148 -27.09 -2.73 7.66
N ILE A 149 -26.33 -1.78 8.22
CA ILE A 149 -26.87 -0.77 9.15
C ILE A 149 -28.02 0.01 8.49
N ALA A 150 -27.85 0.44 7.23
CA ALA A 150 -28.88 1.19 6.51
C ALA A 150 -30.15 0.35 6.29
N CYS A 151 -30.01 -0.92 5.88
CA CYS A 151 -31.12 -1.86 5.74
C CYS A 151 -31.88 -2.07 7.05
N ILE A 152 -31.16 -2.32 8.15
CA ILE A 152 -31.77 -2.50 9.47
C ILE A 152 -32.50 -1.22 9.91
N ASN A 153 -31.88 -0.06 9.71
CA ASN A 153 -32.50 1.21 10.05
C ASN A 153 -33.83 1.41 9.30
N PHE A 154 -33.85 1.10 8.01
CA PHE A 154 -35.09 1.14 7.22
C PHE A 154 -36.17 0.20 7.77
N MET A 155 -35.82 -1.06 8.07
CA MET A 155 -36.74 -2.02 8.70
C MET A 155 -37.27 -1.48 10.03
N ASN A 156 -36.41 -0.89 10.87
CA ASN A 156 -36.78 -0.32 12.16
C ASN A 156 -37.77 0.84 11.99
N MET A 157 -37.53 1.75 11.04
CA MET A 157 -38.45 2.85 10.73
C MET A 157 -39.80 2.35 10.19
N ALA A 158 -39.79 1.34 9.32
CA ALA A 158 -41.02 0.72 8.82
C ALA A 158 -41.81 0.02 9.95
N THR A 159 -41.10 -0.59 10.90
CA THR A 159 -41.68 -1.20 12.11
C THR A 159 -42.24 -0.16 13.07
N ALA A 160 -41.59 0.99 13.24
CA ALA A 160 -42.13 2.08 14.07
C ALA A 160 -43.49 2.59 13.54
N LYS A 161 -43.71 2.51 12.22
CA LYS A 161 -44.98 2.83 11.55
C LYS A 161 -45.93 1.62 11.43
N SER A 162 -45.63 0.50 12.09
CA SER A 162 -46.38 -0.76 11.97
C SER A 162 -47.84 -0.63 12.40
N GLU A 163 -48.18 0.18 13.42
CA GLU A 163 -49.57 0.30 13.85
C GLU A 163 -50.47 0.93 12.77
N LYS A 164 -49.98 1.99 12.12
CA LYS A 164 -50.69 2.65 11.01
C LYS A 164 -50.78 1.71 9.80
N ARG A 165 -49.68 1.02 9.46
CA ARG A 165 -49.65 0.03 8.35
C ARG A 165 -50.50 -1.20 8.64
N ALA A 166 -50.61 -1.64 9.89
CA ALA A 166 -51.44 -2.78 10.28
C ALA A 166 -52.93 -2.46 10.13
N LYS A 167 -53.38 -1.24 10.47
CA LYS A 167 -54.75 -0.77 10.21
C LYS A 167 -55.04 -0.77 8.70
N GLU A 168 -54.12 -0.28 7.89
CA GLU A 168 -54.24 -0.27 6.42
C GLU A 168 -54.33 -1.70 5.84
N VAL A 169 -53.44 -2.59 6.26
CA VAL A 169 -53.46 -4.01 5.86
C VAL A 169 -54.76 -4.69 6.30
N GLY A 170 -55.24 -4.38 7.50
CA GLY A 170 -56.50 -4.90 8.03
C GLY A 170 -57.69 -4.53 7.15
N ILE A 171 -57.81 -3.26 6.78
CA ILE A 171 -58.85 -2.75 5.87
C ILE A 171 -58.75 -3.41 4.49
N LYS A 172 -57.54 -3.51 3.92
CA LYS A 172 -57.32 -4.13 2.61
C LYS A 172 -57.70 -5.62 2.60
N LYS A 173 -57.38 -6.37 3.66
CA LYS A 173 -57.78 -7.78 3.79
C LYS A 173 -59.28 -7.95 3.93
N THR A 174 -59.97 -7.05 4.65
CA THR A 174 -61.44 -7.09 4.73
C THR A 174 -62.13 -6.80 3.40
N ILE A 175 -61.46 -6.06 2.50
CA ILE A 175 -61.93 -5.77 1.12
C ILE A 175 -61.49 -6.88 0.13
N GLY A 176 -60.79 -7.93 0.59
CA GLY A 176 -60.44 -9.09 -0.22
C GLY A 176 -58.99 -9.13 -0.74
N ALA A 177 -58.10 -8.24 -0.30
CA ALA A 177 -56.69 -8.30 -0.68
C ALA A 177 -56.02 -9.59 -0.15
N ASN A 178 -55.43 -10.38 -1.05
CA ASN A 178 -54.68 -11.56 -0.68
C ASN A 178 -53.29 -11.18 -0.10
N ARG A 179 -52.67 -12.10 0.65
CA ARG A 179 -51.37 -11.86 1.30
C ARG A 179 -50.24 -11.55 0.30
N ILE A 180 -50.27 -12.21 -0.86
CA ILE A 180 -49.24 -12.07 -1.90
C ILE A 180 -49.26 -10.66 -2.50
N SER A 181 -50.44 -10.09 -2.74
CA SER A 181 -50.62 -8.72 -3.23
C SER A 181 -50.01 -7.70 -2.28
N LEU A 182 -50.21 -7.89 -0.97
CA LEU A 182 -49.61 -7.04 0.07
C LEU A 182 -48.08 -7.18 0.14
N ILE A 183 -47.55 -8.40 0.01
CA ILE A 183 -46.10 -8.67 -0.05
C ILE A 183 -45.48 -7.93 -1.24
N LEU A 184 -46.05 -8.11 -2.44
CA LEU A 184 -45.57 -7.48 -3.67
C LEU A 184 -45.65 -5.95 -3.56
N GLN A 185 -46.72 -5.40 -2.99
CA GLN A 185 -46.84 -3.96 -2.77
C GLN A 185 -45.70 -3.43 -1.89
N PHE A 186 -45.42 -4.06 -0.74
CA PHE A 186 -44.38 -3.58 0.18
C PHE A 186 -42.95 -3.77 -0.37
N LEU A 187 -42.69 -4.87 -1.08
CA LEU A 187 -41.42 -5.07 -1.77
C LEU A 187 -41.22 -4.05 -2.88
N THR A 188 -42.26 -3.74 -3.65
CA THR A 188 -42.20 -2.72 -4.72
C THR A 188 -41.98 -1.33 -4.15
N GLU A 189 -42.66 -0.96 -3.06
CA GLU A 189 -42.43 0.31 -2.35
C GLU A 189 -40.97 0.44 -1.90
N SER A 190 -40.42 -0.64 -1.33
CA SER A 190 -39.02 -0.67 -0.89
C SER A 190 -38.06 -0.56 -2.07
N MET A 191 -38.32 -1.26 -3.18
CA MET A 191 -37.52 -1.19 -4.40
C MET A 191 -37.48 0.20 -5.01
N VAL A 192 -38.63 0.86 -5.12
CA VAL A 192 -38.71 2.22 -5.66
C VAL A 192 -37.91 3.19 -4.80
N LEU A 193 -38.03 3.08 -3.48
CA LEU A 193 -37.23 3.90 -2.56
C LEU A 193 -35.73 3.63 -2.67
N THR A 194 -35.31 2.36 -2.78
CA THR A 194 -33.90 2.01 -3.00
C THR A 194 -33.37 2.54 -4.33
N LEU A 195 -34.16 2.47 -5.40
CA LEU A 195 -33.77 2.99 -6.72
C LEU A 195 -33.54 4.51 -6.66
N VAL A 196 -34.47 5.25 -6.04
CA VAL A 196 -34.33 6.71 -5.85
C VAL A 196 -33.09 7.01 -5.01
N ALA A 197 -32.85 6.26 -3.94
CA ALA A 197 -31.67 6.44 -3.09
C ALA A 197 -30.35 6.21 -3.84
N VAL A 198 -30.28 5.20 -4.73
CA VAL A 198 -29.09 4.93 -5.55
C VAL A 198 -28.83 6.05 -6.56
N ILE A 199 -29.88 6.59 -7.20
CA ILE A 199 -29.74 7.75 -8.10
C ILE A 199 -29.13 8.94 -7.34
N LEU A 200 -29.65 9.23 -6.13
CA LEU A 200 -29.11 10.28 -5.28
C LEU A 200 -27.67 9.98 -4.83
N ALA A 201 -27.35 8.72 -4.52
CA ALA A 201 -26.01 8.31 -4.14
C ALA A 201 -25.00 8.50 -5.28
N ILE A 202 -25.36 8.18 -6.53
CA ILE A 202 -24.52 8.42 -7.71
C ILE A 202 -24.29 9.93 -7.91
N ALA A 203 -25.34 10.75 -7.76
CA ALA A 203 -25.21 12.21 -7.86
C ALA A 203 -24.29 12.79 -6.77
N LEU A 204 -24.43 12.32 -5.54
CA LEU A 204 -23.54 12.72 -4.42
C LEU A 204 -22.10 12.25 -4.64
N LEU A 205 -21.91 11.06 -5.18
CA LEU A 205 -20.59 10.52 -5.51
C LEU A 205 -19.89 11.40 -6.56
N GLU A 206 -20.57 11.72 -7.66
CA GLU A 206 -20.05 12.63 -8.70
C GLU A 206 -19.70 14.02 -8.15
N LEU A 207 -20.54 14.57 -7.29
CA LEU A 207 -20.25 15.88 -6.68
C LEU A 207 -19.04 15.83 -5.73
N SER A 208 -18.82 14.71 -5.07
CA SER A 208 -17.74 14.54 -4.08
C SER A 208 -16.41 14.10 -4.71
N LEU A 209 -16.46 13.49 -5.90
CA LEU A 209 -15.29 12.90 -6.57
C LEU A 209 -14.16 13.90 -6.83
N PRO A 210 -14.41 15.15 -7.30
CA PRO A 210 -13.34 16.12 -7.53
C PRO A 210 -12.60 16.50 -6.25
N ALA A 211 -13.32 16.71 -5.15
CA ALA A 211 -12.72 17.01 -3.85
C ALA A 211 -11.89 15.84 -3.33
N PHE A 212 -12.36 14.61 -3.54
CA PHE A 212 -11.64 13.40 -3.16
C PHE A 212 -10.36 13.20 -4.00
N ASN A 213 -10.45 13.41 -5.32
CA ASN A 213 -9.33 13.36 -6.25
C ASN A 213 -8.27 14.41 -5.90
N ALA A 214 -8.68 15.64 -5.58
CA ALA A 214 -7.77 16.70 -5.17
C ALA A 214 -7.08 16.41 -3.82
N LEU A 215 -7.82 15.85 -2.85
CA LEU A 215 -7.28 15.53 -1.54
C LEU A 215 -6.22 14.42 -1.59
N LEU A 216 -6.44 13.42 -2.44
CA LEU A 216 -5.56 12.25 -2.56
C LEU A 216 -4.57 12.36 -3.71
N ASN A 217 -4.66 13.40 -4.53
CA ASN A 217 -3.88 13.58 -5.76
C ASN A 217 -3.96 12.34 -6.68
N ILE A 218 -5.18 11.84 -6.88
CA ILE A 218 -5.52 10.71 -7.76
C ILE A 218 -6.59 11.11 -8.77
N ASN A 219 -6.72 10.34 -9.84
CA ASN A 219 -7.73 10.55 -10.87
C ASN A 219 -8.71 9.38 -10.91
N LEU A 220 -9.69 9.39 -10.01
CA LEU A 220 -10.81 8.47 -10.07
C LEU A 220 -11.92 9.05 -10.94
N GLY A 221 -12.47 8.21 -11.81
CA GLY A 221 -13.63 8.53 -12.63
C GLY A 221 -14.63 7.38 -12.62
N ILE A 222 -15.92 7.69 -12.77
CA ILE A 222 -16.96 6.68 -12.91
C ILE A 222 -16.98 6.17 -14.36
N SER A 223 -16.70 4.89 -14.56
CA SER A 223 -16.79 4.26 -15.88
C SER A 223 -18.24 3.90 -16.21
N TYR A 224 -19.04 4.88 -16.61
CA TYR A 224 -20.45 4.69 -16.97
C TYR A 224 -20.69 3.69 -18.10
N PHE A 225 -19.70 3.40 -18.94
CA PHE A 225 -19.84 2.45 -20.05
C PHE A 225 -19.44 1.02 -19.68
N ASN A 226 -19.04 0.76 -18.44
CA ASN A 226 -18.70 -0.59 -18.01
C ASN A 226 -19.95 -1.35 -17.56
N ALA A 227 -20.32 -2.39 -18.33
CA ALA A 227 -21.48 -3.23 -18.04
C ALA A 227 -21.38 -3.94 -16.67
N ALA A 228 -20.17 -4.34 -16.24
CA ALA A 228 -19.98 -5.02 -14.96
C ALA A 228 -20.34 -4.11 -13.77
N SER A 229 -20.06 -2.81 -13.86
CA SER A 229 -20.42 -1.83 -12.83
C SER A 229 -21.93 -1.71 -12.67
N TRP A 230 -22.68 -1.65 -13.78
CA TRP A 230 -24.15 -1.59 -13.74
C TRP A 230 -24.78 -2.88 -13.23
N VAL A 231 -24.24 -4.04 -13.58
CA VAL A 231 -24.67 -5.32 -13.00
C VAL A 231 -24.47 -5.32 -11.48
N GLY A 232 -23.34 -4.80 -11.00
CA GLY A 232 -23.07 -4.64 -9.56
C GLY A 232 -24.07 -3.71 -8.87
N ILE A 233 -24.34 -2.53 -9.45
CA ILE A 233 -25.32 -1.57 -8.91
C ILE A 233 -26.72 -2.17 -8.87
N LEU A 234 -27.15 -2.85 -9.93
CA LEU A 234 -28.43 -3.53 -9.98
C LEU A 234 -28.53 -4.61 -8.88
N GLY A 235 -27.46 -5.38 -8.70
CA GLY A 235 -27.34 -6.35 -7.60
C GLY A 235 -27.51 -5.70 -6.22
N ILE A 236 -26.90 -4.53 -6.00
CA ILE A 236 -27.05 -3.78 -4.74
C ILE A 236 -28.48 -3.28 -4.56
N VAL A 237 -29.13 -2.73 -5.59
CA VAL A 237 -30.53 -2.28 -5.53
C VAL A 237 -31.45 -3.44 -5.13
N LEU A 238 -31.32 -4.58 -5.82
CA LEU A 238 -32.13 -5.76 -5.56
C LEU A 238 -31.88 -6.32 -4.16
N ALA A 239 -30.63 -6.50 -3.77
CA ALA A 239 -30.29 -7.02 -2.45
C ALA A 239 -30.81 -6.09 -1.34
N THR A 240 -30.54 -4.79 -1.45
CA THR A 240 -30.92 -3.79 -0.44
C THR A 240 -32.42 -3.67 -0.31
N GLY A 241 -33.15 -3.52 -1.41
CA GLY A 241 -34.61 -3.37 -1.35
C GLY A 241 -35.31 -4.64 -0.86
N LEU A 242 -34.80 -5.84 -1.20
CA LEU A 242 -35.37 -7.11 -0.73
C LEU A 242 -35.12 -7.28 0.76
N ILE A 243 -33.89 -7.02 1.22
CA ILE A 243 -33.54 -7.08 2.63
C ILE A 243 -34.38 -6.06 3.38
N ALA A 244 -34.30 -4.77 3.04
CA ALA A 244 -35.00 -3.69 3.74
C ALA A 244 -36.54 -3.86 3.73
N GLY A 245 -37.11 -4.36 2.63
CA GLY A 245 -38.54 -4.60 2.48
C GLY A 245 -39.05 -5.92 3.08
N SER A 246 -38.15 -6.85 3.44
CA SER A 246 -38.53 -8.17 3.94
C SER A 246 -39.40 -8.12 5.18
N TYR A 247 -39.07 -7.27 6.16
CA TYR A 247 -39.83 -7.19 7.41
C TYR A 247 -41.26 -6.69 7.18
N PRO A 248 -41.51 -5.52 6.55
CA PRO A 248 -42.88 -5.11 6.20
C PRO A 248 -43.61 -6.14 5.34
N ALA A 249 -42.93 -6.70 4.35
CA ALA A 249 -43.54 -7.64 3.42
C ALA A 249 -44.01 -8.92 4.12
N PHE A 250 -43.15 -9.60 4.88
CA PHE A 250 -43.49 -10.92 5.43
C PHE A 250 -44.19 -10.85 6.78
N TYR A 251 -43.80 -9.93 7.66
CA TYR A 251 -44.33 -9.82 9.01
C TYR A 251 -45.63 -9.00 9.05
N LEU A 252 -45.70 -7.83 8.41
CA LEU A 252 -46.93 -7.02 8.43
C LEU A 252 -48.04 -7.60 7.55
N SER A 253 -47.71 -8.25 6.42
CA SER A 253 -48.73 -8.91 5.60
C SER A 253 -49.38 -10.12 6.29
N ALA A 254 -48.77 -10.68 7.34
CA ALA A 254 -49.31 -11.82 8.07
C ALA A 254 -50.40 -11.42 9.08
N PHE A 255 -50.60 -10.12 9.36
CA PHE A 255 -51.58 -9.66 10.35
C PHE A 255 -53.00 -10.11 10.02
N ASN A 256 -53.68 -10.73 10.99
CA ASN A 256 -55.04 -11.22 10.85
C ASN A 256 -56.02 -10.28 11.59
N PRO A 257 -56.96 -9.59 10.90
CA PRO A 257 -57.83 -8.58 11.49
C PRO A 257 -58.60 -9.09 12.73
N ILE A 258 -59.04 -10.35 12.67
CA ILE A 258 -59.92 -10.98 13.67
C ILE A 258 -59.21 -11.22 15.02
N GLN A 259 -57.90 -11.44 15.03
CA GLN A 259 -57.16 -11.68 16.28
C GLN A 259 -56.93 -10.40 17.09
N THR A 260 -56.92 -9.23 16.44
CA THR A 260 -56.65 -7.95 17.10
C THR A 260 -57.87 -7.35 17.82
N LEU A 261 -59.09 -7.64 17.33
CA LEU A 261 -60.32 -7.16 17.97
C LEU A 261 -60.72 -7.97 19.22
N LYS A 262 -60.27 -9.23 19.35
CA LYS A 262 -60.81 -10.17 20.35
C LYS A 262 -59.83 -10.64 21.43
N ARG A 263 -58.53 -10.35 21.37
CA ARG A 263 -57.59 -10.96 22.33
C ARG A 263 -56.31 -10.15 22.54
N LYS A 264 -56.15 -9.57 23.74
CA LYS A 264 -54.84 -9.32 24.35
C LYS A 264 -54.16 -10.68 24.55
N ILE A 265 -53.52 -11.22 23.52
CA ILE A 265 -52.68 -12.41 23.68
C ILE A 265 -51.34 -11.93 24.23
N THR A 266 -51.23 -11.91 25.55
CA THR A 266 -49.93 -11.98 26.23
C THR A 266 -49.34 -13.36 25.95
N SER A 267 -48.47 -13.49 24.95
CA SER A 267 -47.63 -14.69 24.85
C SER A 267 -46.57 -14.61 25.96
N LYS A 268 -46.82 -15.36 27.04
CA LYS A 268 -45.81 -15.71 28.03
C LYS A 268 -44.92 -16.80 27.42
N GLY A 269 -43.77 -16.42 26.89
CA GLY A 269 -42.66 -17.31 26.54
C GLY A 269 -41.37 -16.77 27.15
N PHE A 270 -40.52 -17.65 27.66
CA PHE A 270 -39.43 -17.35 28.60
C PHE A 270 -38.30 -16.43 28.07
N LEU A 271 -38.36 -16.02 26.78
CA LEU A 271 -37.55 -14.95 26.18
C LEU A 271 -38.38 -14.20 25.12
N ASN A 272 -39.17 -13.18 25.53
CA ASN A 272 -39.93 -12.30 24.63
C ASN A 272 -39.02 -11.26 23.92
N ILE A 273 -38.02 -11.72 23.17
CA ILE A 273 -37.18 -10.83 22.35
C ILE A 273 -37.86 -10.69 20.99
N SER A 274 -38.35 -9.48 20.70
CA SER A 274 -38.88 -9.14 19.38
C SER A 274 -37.74 -9.11 18.35
N LEU A 275 -38.01 -9.53 17.11
CA LEU A 275 -37.05 -9.43 16.00
C LEU A 275 -36.49 -7.99 15.86
N ARG A 276 -37.33 -6.98 16.13
CA ARG A 276 -36.92 -5.57 16.20
C ARG A 276 -35.82 -5.32 17.24
N GLN A 277 -35.95 -5.87 18.45
CA GLN A 277 -34.92 -5.72 19.48
C GLN A 277 -33.59 -6.34 19.03
N VAL A 278 -33.61 -7.52 18.41
CA VAL A 278 -32.38 -8.14 17.86
C VAL A 278 -31.76 -7.26 16.77
N LEU A 279 -32.57 -6.78 15.83
CA LEU A 279 -32.12 -5.90 14.74
C LEU A 279 -31.51 -4.59 15.28
N VAL A 280 -32.18 -3.93 16.22
CA VAL A 280 -31.70 -2.70 16.86
C VAL A 280 -30.38 -2.94 17.61
N ILE A 281 -30.28 -4.02 18.39
CA ILE A 281 -29.05 -4.36 19.10
C ILE A 281 -27.91 -4.61 18.10
N GLY A 282 -28.17 -5.39 17.04
CA GLY A 282 -27.21 -5.64 15.97
C GLY A 282 -26.73 -4.36 15.29
N GLN A 283 -27.65 -3.43 14.98
CA GLN A 283 -27.32 -2.11 14.42
C GLN A 283 -26.37 -1.33 15.34
N PHE A 284 -26.69 -1.24 16.63
CA PHE A 284 -25.83 -0.54 17.59
C PHE A 284 -24.47 -1.23 17.76
N CYS A 285 -24.41 -2.56 17.76
CA CYS A 285 -23.15 -3.31 17.74
C CYS A 285 -22.28 -2.91 16.54
N PHE A 286 -22.84 -2.93 15.32
CA PHE A 286 -22.09 -2.52 14.12
C PHE A 286 -21.66 -1.04 14.18
N ALA A 287 -22.53 -0.14 14.62
CA ALA A 287 -22.20 1.28 14.76
C ALA A 287 -21.06 1.51 15.77
N ILE A 288 -21.09 0.82 16.92
CA ILE A 288 -20.02 0.87 17.92
C ILE A 288 -18.71 0.35 17.34
N ILE A 289 -18.73 -0.77 16.59
CA ILE A 289 -17.52 -1.31 15.93
C ILE A 289 -16.93 -0.29 14.95
N LEU A 290 -17.75 0.39 14.15
CA LEU A 290 -17.29 1.41 13.20
C LEU A 290 -16.68 2.63 13.89
N ILE A 291 -17.31 3.11 14.98
CA ILE A 291 -16.80 4.22 15.78
C ILE A 291 -15.45 3.84 16.40
N ILE A 292 -15.34 2.66 17.02
CA ILE A 292 -14.09 2.16 17.59
C ILE A 292 -13.02 2.03 16.50
N SER A 293 -13.35 1.45 15.35
CA SER A 293 -12.40 1.28 14.23
C SER A 293 -11.87 2.64 13.74
N THR A 294 -12.76 3.62 13.58
CA THR A 294 -12.37 4.98 13.19
C THR A 294 -11.47 5.64 14.23
N LEU A 295 -11.79 5.51 15.51
CA LEU A 295 -10.96 6.04 16.61
C LEU A 295 -9.59 5.35 16.68
N VAL A 296 -9.54 4.04 16.46
CA VAL A 296 -8.28 3.28 16.41
C VAL A 296 -7.43 3.72 15.23
N ILE A 297 -8.00 3.80 14.02
CA ILE A 297 -7.29 4.29 12.82
C ILE A 297 -6.77 5.71 13.07
N TYR A 298 -7.59 6.61 13.60
CA TYR A 298 -7.18 7.96 13.93
C TYR A 298 -6.01 7.96 14.94
N ARG A 299 -6.11 7.16 16.02
CA ARG A 299 -5.03 7.01 17.00
C ARG A 299 -3.77 6.41 16.40
N GLN A 300 -3.88 5.46 15.47
CA GLN A 300 -2.73 4.87 14.77
C GLN A 300 -2.05 5.89 13.86
N ILE A 301 -2.82 6.69 13.10
CA ILE A 301 -2.26 7.79 12.30
C ILE A 301 -1.52 8.78 13.20
N GLN A 302 -2.13 9.19 14.32
CA GLN A 302 -1.48 10.08 15.27
C GLN A 302 -0.24 9.44 15.92
N TYR A 303 -0.28 8.15 16.23
CA TYR A 303 0.87 7.42 16.75
C TYR A 303 2.02 7.40 15.73
N ILE A 304 1.75 7.07 14.46
CA ILE A 304 2.75 7.05 13.40
C ILE A 304 3.34 8.44 13.16
N LYS A 305 2.50 9.48 13.12
CA LYS A 305 2.95 10.88 12.94
C LYS A 305 3.83 11.38 14.08
N ASN A 306 3.54 10.96 15.32
CA ASN A 306 4.26 11.44 16.51
C ASN A 306 5.33 10.46 17.00
N LYS A 307 5.54 9.33 16.32
CA LYS A 307 6.55 8.34 16.71
C LYS A 307 7.93 8.96 16.49
N PRO A 308 8.79 9.02 17.54
CA PRO A 308 10.15 9.51 17.37
C PRO A 308 10.90 8.62 16.36
N VAL A 309 11.40 9.22 15.28
CA VAL A 309 12.13 8.50 14.22
C VAL A 309 13.62 8.31 14.54
N GLY A 310 14.12 8.92 15.62
CA GLY A 310 15.50 8.76 16.09
C GLY A 310 16.50 9.80 15.55
N PHE A 311 16.03 10.75 14.73
CA PHE A 311 16.79 11.90 14.22
C PHE A 311 15.84 13.11 14.09
N ASP A 312 16.38 14.32 13.92
CA ASP A 312 15.58 15.53 13.75
C ASP A 312 15.13 15.69 12.29
N VAL A 313 13.84 15.55 12.03
CA VAL A 313 13.27 15.62 10.67
C VAL A 313 13.00 17.06 10.23
N ASN A 314 12.80 17.99 11.18
CA ASN A 314 12.25 19.31 10.86
C ASN A 314 13.29 20.31 10.36
N THR A 315 14.58 19.98 10.47
CA THR A 315 15.70 20.90 10.21
C THR A 315 16.65 20.42 9.10
N LEU A 316 16.30 19.32 8.43
CA LEU A 316 17.13 18.71 7.40
C LEU A 316 16.64 19.04 5.99
N VAL A 317 17.60 19.31 5.09
CA VAL A 317 17.36 19.47 3.67
C VAL A 317 18.21 18.45 2.93
N GLU A 318 17.58 17.70 2.03
CA GLU A 318 18.24 16.73 1.16
C GLU A 318 18.36 17.29 -0.25
N ILE A 319 19.54 17.12 -0.85
CA ILE A 319 19.83 17.56 -2.21
C ILE A 319 20.45 16.37 -2.96
N PRO A 320 19.82 15.89 -4.05
CA PRO A 320 20.43 14.89 -4.93
C PRO A 320 21.78 15.36 -5.46
N GLN A 321 22.75 14.46 -5.53
CA GLN A 321 24.10 14.79 -5.99
C GLN A 321 24.23 14.63 -7.50
N ASP A 322 23.57 15.52 -8.23
CA ASP A 322 23.55 15.50 -9.69
C ASP A 322 24.81 16.14 -10.31
N GLY A 323 25.24 15.60 -11.45
CA GLY A 323 26.38 16.09 -12.22
C GLY A 323 27.68 16.14 -11.42
N GLU A 324 28.33 17.30 -11.42
CA GLU A 324 29.64 17.52 -10.78
C GLU A 324 29.57 17.64 -9.25
N LEU A 325 28.37 17.70 -8.65
CA LEU A 325 28.22 17.96 -7.21
C LEU A 325 28.86 16.86 -6.36
N LYS A 326 28.79 15.60 -6.81
CA LYS A 326 29.43 14.46 -6.13
C LYS A 326 30.95 14.65 -6.00
N ASN A 327 31.61 15.07 -7.08
CA ASN A 327 33.07 15.24 -7.13
C ASN A 327 33.53 16.53 -6.46
N LYS A 328 32.67 17.56 -6.44
CA LYS A 328 32.95 18.88 -5.86
C LYS A 328 32.27 19.08 -4.50
N PHE A 329 31.88 18.00 -3.83
CA PHE A 329 31.13 18.06 -2.57
C PHE A 329 31.85 18.86 -1.49
N ASP A 330 33.15 18.64 -1.27
CA ASP A 330 33.91 19.37 -0.25
C ASP A 330 33.98 20.89 -0.51
N LEU A 331 34.09 21.28 -1.78
CA LEU A 331 34.05 22.69 -2.18
C LEU A 331 32.66 23.28 -1.90
N PHE A 332 31.61 22.58 -2.33
CA PHE A 332 30.23 23.00 -2.10
C PHE A 332 29.91 23.14 -0.61
N LYS A 333 30.24 22.11 0.19
CA LYS A 333 30.11 22.10 1.66
C LYS A 333 30.81 23.31 2.27
N THR A 334 32.03 23.61 1.84
CA THR A 334 32.78 24.77 2.36
C THR A 334 32.10 26.10 2.05
N GLN A 335 31.61 26.29 0.82
CA GLN A 335 30.97 27.55 0.41
C GLN A 335 29.60 27.75 1.10
N ILE A 336 28.79 26.69 1.19
CA ILE A 336 27.47 26.72 1.85
C ILE A 336 27.60 26.92 3.37
N LEU A 337 28.60 26.30 4.02
CA LEU A 337 28.85 26.56 5.43
C LEU A 337 29.32 27.99 5.67
N LYS A 338 30.16 28.54 4.78
CA LYS A 338 30.63 29.93 4.84
C LYS A 338 29.50 30.94 4.62
N SER A 339 28.50 30.63 3.80
CA SER A 339 27.35 31.52 3.61
C SER A 339 26.44 31.60 4.84
N GLY A 340 26.59 30.69 5.80
CA GLY A 340 25.72 30.59 6.98
C GLY A 340 24.35 29.99 6.68
N ALA A 341 24.11 29.49 5.46
CA ALA A 341 22.83 28.89 5.07
C ALA A 341 22.55 27.57 5.79
N VAL A 342 23.59 26.83 6.19
CA VAL A 342 23.47 25.59 6.97
C VAL A 342 24.50 25.57 8.10
N THR A 343 24.19 24.84 9.17
CA THR A 343 25.08 24.69 10.33
C THR A 343 26.03 23.49 10.21
N SER A 344 25.63 22.48 9.44
CA SER A 344 26.38 21.25 9.18
C SER A 344 25.87 20.57 7.92
N MET A 345 26.69 19.70 7.32
CA MET A 345 26.38 19.01 6.07
C MET A 345 27.21 17.73 5.98
N TYR A 346 26.65 16.67 5.42
CA TYR A 346 27.33 15.41 5.14
C TYR A 346 26.86 14.86 3.79
N GLN A 347 27.60 13.89 3.26
CA GLN A 347 27.24 13.11 2.09
C GLN A 347 26.85 11.70 2.53
N SER A 348 25.84 11.13 1.90
CA SER A 348 25.40 9.76 2.17
C SER A 348 25.01 9.05 0.88
N SER A 349 25.14 7.73 0.87
CA SER A 349 24.71 6.87 -0.23
C SER A 349 23.20 6.84 -0.43
N VAL A 350 22.44 7.21 0.60
CA VAL A 350 20.97 7.21 0.58
C VAL A 350 20.42 8.20 1.62
N SER A 351 19.20 8.70 1.41
CA SER A 351 18.44 9.42 2.44
C SER A 351 18.22 8.56 3.68
N LEU A 352 18.17 9.19 4.86
CA LEU A 352 17.74 8.53 6.11
C LEU A 352 16.28 8.08 6.07
N SER A 353 15.47 8.69 5.19
CA SER A 353 14.08 8.29 4.96
C SER A 353 13.95 7.04 4.09
N HIS A 354 15.04 6.60 3.46
CA HIS A 354 15.09 5.47 2.53
C HIS A 354 15.96 4.33 3.08
N ARG A 355 15.76 3.12 2.56
CA ARG A 355 16.59 1.96 2.96
C ARG A 355 17.92 2.00 2.22
N GLY A 356 19.01 1.86 2.95
CA GLY A 356 20.34 1.67 2.38
C GLY A 356 20.52 0.30 1.75
N ARG A 357 21.77 -0.08 1.51
CA ARG A 357 22.10 -1.39 0.92
C ARG A 357 21.78 -2.50 1.92
N ASN A 358 20.89 -3.42 1.53
CA ASN A 358 20.69 -4.65 2.29
C ASN A 358 21.79 -5.65 1.96
N PHE A 359 22.31 -6.31 2.98
CA PHE A 359 23.32 -7.34 2.82
C PHE A 359 23.22 -8.36 3.95
N MET A 360 23.79 -9.54 3.72
CA MET A 360 23.95 -10.60 4.70
C MET A 360 25.45 -10.83 4.93
N ASP A 361 25.83 -11.83 5.72
CA ASP A 361 27.23 -12.25 5.88
C ASP A 361 28.18 -11.25 6.58
N ILE A 362 27.66 -10.32 7.38
CA ILE A 362 28.50 -9.66 8.39
C ILE A 362 29.03 -10.71 9.36
N LYS A 363 30.34 -10.69 9.62
CA LYS A 363 31.00 -11.54 10.62
C LYS A 363 31.47 -10.69 11.78
N TRP A 364 31.41 -11.23 12.99
CA TRP A 364 31.88 -10.55 14.19
C TRP A 364 32.48 -11.55 15.17
N ASP A 365 33.35 -11.07 16.05
CA ASP A 365 33.98 -11.91 17.06
C ASP A 365 32.93 -12.48 18.02
N GLY A 366 32.91 -13.80 18.24
CA GLY A 366 31.94 -14.45 19.13
C GLY A 366 30.66 -14.94 18.44
N MET A 367 30.61 -14.88 17.11
CA MET A 367 29.54 -15.50 16.33
C MET A 367 29.51 -17.02 16.52
N THR A 368 28.36 -17.58 16.89
CA THR A 368 28.21 -19.02 17.24
C THR A 368 27.87 -19.91 16.04
N LYS A 369 27.41 -19.32 14.94
CA LYS A 369 27.12 -20.02 13.68
C LYS A 369 28.02 -19.49 12.58
N PRO A 370 28.56 -20.32 11.67
CA PRO A 370 29.40 -19.82 10.57
C PRO A 370 28.63 -18.98 9.55
N GLU A 371 27.33 -19.22 9.41
CA GLU A 371 26.44 -18.57 8.44
C GLU A 371 25.54 -17.56 9.15
N ASN A 372 25.54 -16.31 8.66
CA ASN A 372 24.69 -15.25 9.16
C ASN A 372 23.52 -15.00 8.21
N THR A 373 22.33 -15.45 8.57
CA THR A 373 21.11 -15.19 7.79
C THR A 373 20.40 -13.90 8.18
N VAL A 374 20.92 -13.15 9.16
CA VAL A 374 20.33 -11.87 9.56
C VAL A 374 20.67 -10.82 8.51
N MET A 375 19.63 -10.19 7.97
CA MET A 375 19.78 -9.10 7.02
C MET A 375 20.13 -7.81 7.75
N PHE A 376 21.23 -7.17 7.33
CA PHE A 376 21.65 -5.86 7.81
C PHE A 376 21.43 -4.81 6.71
N ASN A 377 21.23 -3.57 7.14
CA ASN A 377 21.16 -2.43 6.24
C ASN A 377 22.39 -1.54 6.47
N GLN A 378 23.06 -1.16 5.38
CA GLN A 378 24.23 -0.28 5.40
C GLN A 378 23.92 1.04 4.72
N VAL A 379 24.29 2.12 5.39
CA VAL A 379 24.38 3.46 4.81
C VAL A 379 25.85 3.88 4.83
N ALA A 380 26.41 4.22 3.67
CA ALA A 380 27.74 4.81 3.59
C ALA A 380 27.61 6.33 3.74
N THR A 381 28.42 6.94 4.62
CA THR A 381 28.32 8.37 4.93
C THR A 381 29.70 8.99 5.12
N SER A 382 29.77 10.31 4.97
CA SER A 382 30.91 11.11 5.39
C SER A 382 30.86 11.47 6.89
N TYR A 383 31.84 12.25 7.33
CA TYR A 383 31.88 12.92 8.64
C TYR A 383 30.64 13.80 8.91
N ASP A 384 30.46 14.16 10.19
CA ASP A 384 29.35 14.98 10.72
C ASP A 384 27.96 14.34 10.60
N PHE A 385 27.89 13.02 10.43
CA PHE A 385 26.62 12.30 10.20
C PHE A 385 25.67 12.41 11.41
N ILE A 386 26.15 12.06 12.60
CA ILE A 386 25.34 12.12 13.82
C ILE A 386 25.03 13.57 14.16
N LYS A 387 26.03 14.45 14.05
CA LYS A 387 25.90 15.89 14.32
C LYS A 387 24.82 16.54 13.46
N THR A 388 24.84 16.28 12.15
CA THR A 388 23.91 16.91 11.21
C THR A 388 22.49 16.40 11.43
N ASN A 389 22.33 15.09 11.65
CA ASN A 389 21.01 14.49 11.80
C ASN A 389 20.41 14.61 13.21
N GLY A 390 21.18 15.10 14.18
CA GLY A 390 20.75 15.14 15.58
C GLY A 390 20.48 13.75 16.17
N ILE A 391 21.16 12.72 15.67
CA ILE A 391 21.03 11.34 16.17
C ILE A 391 21.62 11.29 17.58
N LYS A 392 20.92 10.63 18.51
CA LYS A 392 21.42 10.45 19.86
C LYS A 392 22.38 9.26 19.92
N LEU A 393 23.67 9.53 20.15
CA LEU A 393 24.64 8.49 20.47
C LEU A 393 24.39 7.92 21.87
N LEU A 394 24.40 6.60 21.97
CA LEU A 394 24.34 5.86 23.23
C LEU A 394 25.75 5.62 23.79
N GLN A 395 26.72 5.33 22.91
CA GLN A 395 28.13 5.09 23.27
C GLN A 395 29.05 5.49 22.12
N GLY A 396 30.31 5.81 22.44
CA GLY A 396 31.36 6.09 21.46
C GLY A 396 31.23 7.50 20.85
N ARG A 397 31.50 7.63 19.55
CA ARG A 397 31.60 8.91 18.85
C ARG A 397 31.07 8.84 17.42
N ASP A 398 30.87 10.01 16.83
CA ASP A 398 30.67 10.18 15.39
C ASP A 398 31.98 9.97 14.62
N PHE A 399 31.88 9.85 13.30
CA PHE A 399 33.03 9.89 12.39
C PHE A 399 33.70 11.26 12.44
N SER A 400 35.04 11.28 12.51
CA SER A 400 35.81 12.52 12.60
C SER A 400 37.07 12.48 11.75
N LYS A 401 37.38 13.63 11.12
CA LYS A 401 38.62 13.85 10.36
C LYS A 401 39.88 13.68 11.22
N SER A 402 39.76 13.78 12.55
CA SER A 402 40.88 13.56 13.48
C SER A 402 41.35 12.10 13.52
N PHE A 403 40.55 11.15 13.01
CA PHE A 403 40.87 9.73 13.02
C PHE A 403 40.93 9.19 11.58
N ALA A 404 42.14 9.05 11.03
CA ALA A 404 42.32 8.51 9.67
C ALA A 404 41.76 7.07 9.50
N SER A 405 41.69 6.31 10.60
CA SER A 405 41.09 4.97 10.66
C SER A 405 39.58 4.94 10.42
N ASP A 406 38.90 6.09 10.45
CA ASP A 406 37.45 6.16 10.27
C ASP A 406 37.00 5.79 8.85
N THR A 407 37.93 5.77 7.89
CA THR A 407 37.70 5.28 6.52
C THR A 407 37.24 3.82 6.49
N SER A 408 37.57 3.02 7.50
CA SER A 408 37.11 1.64 7.70
C SER A 408 36.34 1.46 9.01
N ALA A 409 35.79 2.52 9.61
CA ALA A 409 35.02 2.42 10.84
C ALA A 409 33.52 2.26 10.58
N VAL A 410 32.79 1.77 11.58
CA VAL A 410 31.33 1.69 11.55
C VAL A 410 30.69 2.24 12.81
N ILE A 411 29.52 2.86 12.65
CA ILE A 411 28.61 3.19 13.73
C ILE A 411 27.41 2.26 13.59
N VAL A 412 27.01 1.59 14.67
CA VAL A 412 25.98 0.53 14.63
C VAL A 412 24.78 0.91 15.49
N SER A 413 23.60 0.40 15.14
CA SER A 413 22.41 0.61 15.98
C SER A 413 22.45 -0.26 17.24
N ALA A 414 21.72 0.14 18.28
CA ALA A 414 21.50 -0.68 19.47
C ALA A 414 20.93 -2.08 19.15
N SER A 415 20.11 -2.19 18.09
CA SER A 415 19.58 -3.47 17.62
C SER A 415 20.67 -4.36 17.03
N ALA A 416 21.62 -3.81 16.28
CA ALA A 416 22.76 -4.57 15.78
C ALA A 416 23.65 -5.09 16.92
N VAL A 417 23.90 -4.26 17.95
CA VAL A 417 24.66 -4.67 19.15
C VAL A 417 24.00 -5.85 19.87
N LYS A 418 22.66 -5.87 19.96
CA LYS A 418 21.91 -7.00 20.52
C LYS A 418 22.11 -8.28 19.72
N VAL A 419 22.13 -8.19 18.38
CA VAL A 419 22.42 -9.35 17.50
C VAL A 419 23.86 -9.84 17.69
N PHE A 420 24.81 -8.92 17.83
CA PHE A 420 26.21 -9.29 18.06
C PHE A 420 26.45 -9.92 19.45
N GLY A 421 25.55 -9.69 20.40
CA GLY A 421 25.70 -10.14 21.79
C GLY A 421 26.76 -9.36 22.57
N TYR A 422 27.13 -8.16 22.12
CA TYR A 422 28.17 -7.35 22.74
C TYR A 422 27.63 -6.54 23.93
N LYS A 423 28.32 -6.64 25.08
CA LYS A 423 28.11 -5.74 26.22
C LYS A 423 28.87 -4.41 26.05
N ASN A 424 30.11 -4.50 25.55
CA ASN A 424 31.00 -3.36 25.25
C ASN A 424 31.38 -3.41 23.76
N PRO A 425 30.59 -2.77 22.88
CA PRO A 425 30.77 -2.88 21.44
C PRO A 425 31.88 -1.98 20.89
N ILE A 426 32.22 -0.87 21.56
CA ILE A 426 33.22 0.09 21.06
C ILE A 426 34.60 -0.57 20.94
N GLY A 427 35.25 -0.40 19.79
CA GLY A 427 36.55 -0.98 19.44
C GLY A 427 36.49 -2.42 18.91
N LYS A 428 35.35 -3.11 19.05
CA LYS A 428 35.19 -4.47 18.52
C LYS A 428 35.25 -4.50 17.00
N LYS A 429 35.76 -5.61 16.49
CA LYS A 429 35.97 -5.85 15.07
C LYS A 429 34.75 -6.54 14.47
N VAL A 430 34.33 -6.05 13.31
CA VAL A 430 33.34 -6.68 12.45
C VAL A 430 33.90 -6.75 11.04
N THR A 431 33.59 -7.80 10.29
CA THR A 431 34.01 -7.96 8.91
C THR A 431 32.81 -7.81 7.99
N LEU A 432 32.90 -6.85 7.07
CA LEU A 432 31.87 -6.44 6.12
C LEU A 432 32.47 -6.53 4.72
N PHE A 433 31.88 -7.32 3.83
CA PHE A 433 32.37 -7.49 2.45
C PHE A 433 33.85 -7.88 2.36
N GLY A 434 34.32 -8.74 3.29
CA GLY A 434 35.73 -9.14 3.39
C GLY A 434 36.67 -8.09 3.99
N THR A 435 36.17 -6.88 4.29
CA THR A 435 36.94 -5.80 4.89
C THR A 435 36.69 -5.73 6.39
N ASN A 436 37.76 -5.57 7.16
CA ASN A 436 37.67 -5.42 8.61
C ASN A 436 37.33 -3.99 8.99
N ALA A 437 36.35 -3.83 9.87
CA ALA A 437 35.92 -2.55 10.40
C ALA A 437 35.84 -2.59 11.93
N HIS A 438 36.04 -1.42 12.55
CA HIS A 438 35.91 -1.26 13.99
C HIS A 438 34.66 -0.44 14.33
N ILE A 439 33.94 -0.87 15.38
CA ILE A 439 32.79 -0.13 15.90
C ILE A 439 33.30 1.09 16.67
N VAL A 440 32.99 2.29 16.21
CA VAL A 440 33.40 3.55 16.86
C VAL A 440 32.26 4.27 17.58
N GLY A 441 31.02 3.90 17.29
CA GLY A 441 29.83 4.47 17.92
C GLY A 441 28.63 3.53 17.91
N VAL A 442 27.71 3.76 18.85
CA VAL A 442 26.41 3.10 18.93
C VAL A 442 25.31 4.15 19.06
N PHE A 443 24.30 4.05 18.22
CA PHE A 443 23.11 4.92 18.25
C PHE A 443 21.81 4.16 18.52
#